data_AF-A0A930K8B5-F1
#
_entry.id   AF-A0A930K8B5-F1
#
_cell.length_a   1.000
_cell.length_b   1.000
_cell.length_c   1.000
_cell.angle_alpha   90.00
_cell.angle_beta   90.00
_cell.angle_gamma   90.00
#
_symmetry.space_group_name_H-M   'P 1'
#
loop_
_entity.id
_entity.type
_entity.pdbx_description
1 polymer ?
#
loop_
_entity_poly.entity_id
_entity_poly.type
_entity_poly.pdbx_seq_one_letter_code
_entity_poly.pdbx_strand_id
1 'polypeptide(L)'
;MSLRKIKRNINYCVLIIGLGVWGSCNPKSQHVLLPVDNVKSYKICENNDTTTIFEEREEESREVIKFYKEGSEIFTSYSGHKELLMSTTEMLDTVYPGNTYYGEHRILIKKENSNLFSTSIYHIIIHPVLVLTIYYDHSYNIKAIRNWFAFTTYESEHISIPLISGPVKY
;
A
#
# COMPACT_ATOMS: atom_id res chain seq x y z
N MET A 1 -35.92 73.16 45.27
CA MET A 1 -37.07 73.14 44.36
C MET A 1 -36.55 73.18 42.92
N SER A 2 -36.41 72.03 42.28
CA SER A 2 -35.95 71.92 40.89
C SER A 2 -37.00 71.14 40.10
N LEU A 3 -37.69 71.85 39.21
CA LEU A 3 -38.64 71.31 38.25
C LEU A 3 -38.04 71.55 36.87
N ARG A 4 -37.78 70.47 36.13
CA ARG A 4 -37.92 70.45 34.66
C ARG A 4 -38.03 69.02 34.14
N LYS A 5 -39.28 68.67 33.82
CA LYS A 5 -39.73 67.53 33.00
C LYS A 5 -39.10 67.58 31.61
N ILE A 6 -38.58 66.47 31.07
CA ILE A 6 -38.52 66.24 29.62
C ILE A 6 -38.81 64.76 29.27
N LYS A 7 -40.01 64.57 28.72
CA LYS A 7 -40.49 63.64 27.66
C LYS A 7 -40.16 62.13 27.69
N ARG A 8 -41.22 61.38 27.96
CA ARG A 8 -41.51 59.98 27.58
C ARG A 8 -41.74 59.89 26.07
N ASN A 9 -41.05 58.99 25.37
CA ASN A 9 -41.43 58.48 24.04
C ASN A 9 -41.23 56.96 24.01
N ILE A 10 -42.33 56.23 23.88
CA ILE A 10 -42.41 54.79 23.60
C ILE A 10 -42.19 54.64 22.09
N ASN A 11 -41.30 53.74 21.65
CA ASN A 11 -41.21 53.36 20.25
C ASN A 11 -41.18 51.83 20.11
N TYR A 12 -42.20 51.31 19.43
CA TYR A 12 -42.38 49.91 19.05
C TYR A 12 -41.41 49.56 17.91
N CYS A 13 -40.48 48.62 18.12
CA CYS A 13 -39.75 47.98 17.02
C CYS A 13 -39.80 46.46 17.19
N VAL A 14 -40.95 45.93 16.76
CA VAL A 14 -41.13 44.72 15.92
C VAL A 14 -40.01 43.67 15.98
N LEU A 15 -40.33 42.55 16.65
CA LEU A 15 -39.76 41.23 16.43
C LEU A 15 -39.92 40.82 14.95
N ILE A 16 -38.83 40.73 14.20
CA ILE A 16 -38.78 39.96 12.95
C ILE A 16 -37.91 38.73 13.17
N ILE A 17 -38.59 37.59 13.27
CA ILE A 17 -38.02 36.24 13.16
C ILE A 17 -37.67 36.05 11.68
N GLY A 18 -36.38 36.17 11.35
CA GLY A 18 -35.86 35.82 10.02
C GLY A 18 -35.62 34.32 9.94
N LEU A 19 -36.56 33.58 9.33
CA LEU A 19 -36.34 32.24 8.81
C LEU A 19 -35.43 32.34 7.57
N GLY A 20 -34.17 31.97 7.71
CA GLY A 20 -33.24 31.78 6.60
C GLY A 20 -32.69 30.36 6.63
N VAL A 21 -33.30 29.46 5.85
CA VAL A 21 -32.74 28.15 5.54
C VAL A 21 -32.56 28.05 4.02
N TRP A 22 -31.39 27.51 3.66
CA TRP A 22 -30.88 27.14 2.32
C TRP A 22 -30.21 28.25 1.49
N GLY A 23 -29.04 28.04 0.88
CA GLY A 23 -28.29 26.80 0.65
C GLY A 23 -26.85 26.90 1.16
N SER A 24 -26.45 25.91 1.95
CA SER A 24 -25.03 25.67 2.25
C SER A 24 -24.34 25.26 0.95
N CYS A 25 -23.44 26.10 0.45
CA CYS A 25 -22.57 25.73 -0.65
C CYS A 25 -21.57 24.73 -0.10
N ASN A 26 -21.82 23.43 -0.30
CA ASN A 26 -20.85 22.41 0.10
C ASN A 26 -19.55 22.66 -0.67
N PRO A 27 -18.39 22.78 -0.01
CA PRO A 27 -17.12 22.88 -0.71
C PRO A 27 -16.99 21.66 -1.62
N LYS A 28 -16.69 21.88 -2.90
CA LYS A 28 -16.30 20.78 -3.79
C LYS A 28 -14.97 20.25 -3.27
N SER A 29 -15.00 19.11 -2.58
CA SER A 29 -13.79 18.40 -2.20
C SER A 29 -13.08 17.96 -3.48
N GLN A 30 -11.81 18.30 -3.59
CA GLN A 30 -10.95 17.81 -4.65
C GLN A 30 -10.02 16.79 -4.02
N HIS A 31 -10.16 15.53 -4.44
CA HIS A 31 -9.34 14.43 -3.96
C HIS A 31 -8.18 14.23 -4.94
N VAL A 32 -6.95 14.36 -4.45
CA VAL A 32 -5.76 13.91 -5.17
C VAL A 32 -5.28 12.65 -4.45
N LEU A 33 -5.28 11.55 -5.19
CA LEU A 33 -4.91 10.24 -4.68
C LEU A 33 -3.43 10.00 -5.00
N LEU A 34 -2.61 9.78 -3.98
CA LEU A 34 -1.20 9.41 -4.11
C LEU A 34 -1.05 7.90 -3.82
N PRO A 35 -0.14 7.19 -4.51
CA PRO A 35 0.11 5.78 -4.23
C PRO A 35 0.67 5.59 -2.81
N VAL A 36 0.18 4.56 -2.11
CA VAL A 36 0.54 4.26 -0.70
C VAL A 36 1.81 3.39 -0.60
N ASP A 37 2.21 2.71 -1.68
CA ASP A 37 3.37 1.82 -1.65
C ASP A 37 4.63 2.57 -2.10
N ASN A 38 5.51 2.84 -1.14
CA ASN A 38 6.75 3.59 -1.34
C ASN A 38 7.87 2.74 -1.96
N VAL A 39 7.58 1.58 -2.55
CA VAL A 39 8.59 0.70 -3.17
C VAL A 39 9.07 1.34 -4.47
N LYS A 40 10.33 1.75 -4.48
CA LYS A 40 11.00 2.35 -5.63
C LYS A 40 11.58 1.28 -6.56
N SER A 41 12.21 0.26 -5.97
CA SER A 41 12.99 -0.72 -6.69
C SER A 41 13.14 -2.02 -5.89
N TYR A 42 13.44 -3.10 -6.60
CA TYR A 42 14.01 -4.31 -6.01
C TYR A 42 15.49 -4.36 -6.34
N LYS A 43 16.33 -4.49 -5.31
CA LYS A 43 17.77 -4.67 -5.45
C LYS A 43 18.12 -6.14 -5.21
N ILE A 44 18.80 -6.73 -6.18
CA ILE A 44 19.26 -8.12 -6.11
C ILE A 44 20.75 -8.09 -5.76
N CYS A 45 21.09 -8.66 -4.61
CA CYS A 45 22.48 -8.78 -4.13
C CYS A 45 22.89 -10.25 -4.24
N GLU A 46 23.82 -10.54 -5.14
CA GLU A 46 24.37 -11.88 -5.33
C GLU A 46 25.73 -11.97 -4.63
N ASN A 47 25.87 -12.93 -3.73
CA ASN A 47 27.14 -13.41 -3.18
C ASN A 47 27.32 -14.87 -3.60
N ASN A 48 28.56 -15.36 -3.66
CA ASN A 48 28.95 -16.67 -4.23
C ASN A 48 27.87 -17.78 -4.14
N ASP A 49 27.33 -18.01 -2.95
CA ASP A 49 26.35 -19.09 -2.72
C ASP A 49 24.93 -18.60 -2.38
N THR A 50 24.74 -17.29 -2.21
CA THR A 50 23.47 -16.73 -1.70
C THR A 50 23.05 -15.50 -2.50
N THR A 51 21.77 -15.45 -2.86
CA THR A 51 21.14 -14.25 -3.41
C THR A 51 20.14 -13.69 -2.41
N THR A 52 20.16 -12.38 -2.20
CA THR A 52 19.19 -11.67 -1.38
C THR A 52 18.48 -10.61 -2.22
N ILE A 53 17.15 -10.57 -2.13
CA ILE A 53 16.33 -9.54 -2.73
C ILE A 53 15.93 -8.55 -1.64
N PHE A 54 16.28 -7.29 -1.86
CA PHE A 54 15.88 -6.17 -1.03
C PHE A 54 14.81 -5.35 -1.75
N GLU A 55 13.83 -4.91 -1.00
CA GLU A 55 12.89 -3.88 -1.40
C GLU A 55 13.47 -2.53 -0.98
N GLU A 56 13.64 -1.62 -1.93
CA GLU A 56 14.08 -0.24 -1.67
C GLU A 56 12.87 0.67 -1.62
N ARG A 57 12.67 1.33 -0.48
CA ARG A 57 11.63 2.32 -0.26
C ARG A 57 12.22 3.73 -0.15
N GLU A 58 11.37 4.75 0.00
CA GLU A 58 11.83 6.14 0.16
C GLU A 58 12.81 6.34 1.32
N GLU A 59 12.51 5.73 2.46
CA GLU A 59 13.23 5.98 3.72
C GLU A 59 14.01 4.77 4.24
N GLU A 60 13.75 3.57 3.69
CA GLU A 60 14.34 2.32 4.19
C GLU A 60 14.55 1.29 3.08
N SER A 61 15.43 0.33 3.35
CA SER A 61 15.58 -0.88 2.54
C SER A 61 15.32 -2.09 3.41
N ARG A 62 14.48 -3.02 2.92
CA ARG A 62 14.06 -4.20 3.66
C ARG A 62 14.42 -5.47 2.90
N GLU A 63 15.03 -6.43 3.58
CA GLU A 63 15.22 -7.78 3.02
C GLU A 63 13.85 -8.45 2.86
N VAL A 64 13.54 -8.89 1.63
CA VAL A 64 12.29 -9.59 1.31
C VAL A 64 12.49 -11.09 1.35
N ILE A 65 13.57 -11.56 0.74
CA ILE A 65 13.92 -12.97 0.71
C ILE A 65 15.42 -13.17 0.47
N LYS A 66 15.96 -14.19 1.14
CA LYS A 66 17.29 -14.71 0.91
C LYS A 66 17.21 -16.18 0.52
N PHE A 67 17.99 -16.58 -0.48
CA PHE A 67 17.99 -17.94 -0.99
C PHE A 67 19.38 -18.34 -1.48
N TYR A 68 19.58 -19.65 -1.64
CA TYR A 68 20.86 -20.25 -1.98
C TYR A 68 20.65 -21.44 -2.91
N LYS A 69 21.69 -21.78 -3.66
CA LYS A 69 21.68 -22.95 -4.53
C LYS A 69 22.16 -24.17 -3.77
N GLU A 70 21.44 -25.27 -3.89
CA GLU A 70 21.87 -26.57 -3.37
C GLU A 70 21.60 -27.64 -4.42
N GLY A 71 22.66 -28.24 -4.96
CA GLY A 71 22.54 -29.12 -6.13
C GLY A 71 22.05 -28.34 -7.36
N SER A 72 20.96 -28.81 -7.99
CA SER A 72 20.37 -28.23 -9.19
C SER A 72 19.24 -27.23 -8.93
N GLU A 73 18.88 -26.99 -7.68
CA GLU A 73 17.70 -26.23 -7.29
C GLU A 73 18.03 -25.09 -6.32
N ILE A 74 17.08 -24.18 -6.15
CA ILE A 74 17.23 -23.00 -5.31
C ILE A 74 16.30 -23.12 -4.10
N PHE A 75 16.87 -22.94 -2.92
CA PHE A 75 16.19 -23.08 -1.64
C PHE A 75 16.22 -21.78 -0.85
N THR A 76 15.20 -21.57 -0.01
CA THR A 76 15.17 -20.52 1.00
C THR A 76 15.00 -21.12 2.39
N SER A 77 15.24 -20.31 3.41
CA SER A 77 14.94 -20.64 4.80
C SER A 77 14.08 -19.54 5.41
N TYR A 78 12.96 -19.25 4.74
CA TYR A 78 12.08 -18.15 5.10
C TYR A 78 11.46 -18.34 6.49
N SER A 79 11.01 -19.56 6.80
CA SER A 79 10.51 -19.95 8.14
C SER A 79 11.58 -20.60 9.04
N GLY A 80 12.85 -20.61 8.65
CA GLY A 80 13.89 -21.34 9.38
C GLY A 80 13.99 -22.84 9.05
N HIS A 81 13.17 -23.32 8.12
CA HIS A 81 13.28 -24.64 7.52
C HIS A 81 13.74 -24.53 6.06
N LYS A 82 14.38 -25.58 5.53
CA LYS A 82 14.76 -25.64 4.11
C LYS A 82 13.50 -25.78 3.26
N GLU A 83 13.28 -24.83 2.37
CA GLU A 83 12.08 -24.72 1.52
C GLU A 83 12.51 -24.60 0.06
N LEU A 84 11.95 -25.42 -0.83
CA LEU A 84 12.20 -25.28 -2.25
C LEU A 84 11.58 -23.97 -2.76
N LEU A 85 12.41 -23.09 -3.30
CA LEU A 85 12.00 -21.78 -3.78
C LEU A 85 11.89 -21.75 -5.31
N MET A 86 12.89 -22.25 -6.04
CA MET A 86 12.88 -22.23 -7.50
C MET A 86 13.31 -23.59 -8.04
N SER A 87 12.59 -24.07 -9.05
CA SER A 87 12.91 -25.29 -9.78
C SER A 87 12.50 -25.15 -11.25
N THR A 88 13.31 -25.70 -12.14
CA THR A 88 13.01 -25.79 -13.58
C THR A 88 12.49 -27.16 -13.99
N THR A 89 12.55 -28.13 -13.06
CA THR A 89 12.15 -29.52 -13.26
C THR A 89 10.87 -29.87 -12.51
N GLU A 90 10.65 -29.26 -11.34
CA GLU A 90 9.48 -29.54 -10.50
C GLU A 90 8.57 -28.31 -10.40
N MET A 91 7.30 -28.50 -10.74
CA MET A 91 6.25 -27.47 -10.57
C MET A 91 5.44 -27.86 -9.35
N LEU A 92 5.52 -27.04 -8.31
CA LEU A 92 4.98 -27.38 -6.99
C LEU A 92 4.08 -26.28 -6.47
N ASP A 93 3.21 -26.70 -5.56
CA ASP A 93 2.26 -25.84 -4.90
C ASP A 93 2.20 -26.25 -3.42
N THR A 94 3.14 -25.71 -2.65
CA THR A 94 3.47 -26.23 -1.32
C THR A 94 3.17 -25.19 -0.26
N VAL A 95 2.45 -25.60 0.78
CA VAL A 95 2.29 -24.83 2.02
C VAL A 95 3.36 -25.29 3.00
N TYR A 96 4.16 -24.34 3.47
CA TYR A 96 5.17 -24.55 4.49
C TYR A 96 4.65 -24.07 5.84
N PRO A 97 4.94 -24.81 6.92
CA PRO A 97 4.60 -24.37 8.26
C PRO A 97 5.39 -23.11 8.59
N GLY A 98 4.74 -22.18 9.28
CA GLY A 98 5.41 -21.02 9.86
C GLY A 98 6.30 -21.38 11.04
N ASN A 99 6.90 -20.36 11.65
CA ASN A 99 7.64 -20.46 12.90
C ASN A 99 7.07 -19.49 13.95
N THR A 100 7.77 -19.29 15.07
CA THR A 100 7.33 -18.38 16.15
C THR A 100 7.13 -16.92 15.69
N TYR A 101 7.77 -16.50 14.59
CA TYR A 101 7.78 -15.12 14.09
C TYR A 101 7.02 -14.94 12.76
N TYR A 102 6.89 -16.01 11.96
CA TYR A 102 6.26 -15.98 10.64
C TYR A 102 5.12 -16.99 10.58
N GLY A 103 3.96 -16.56 10.06
CA GLY A 103 2.83 -17.46 9.82
C GLY A 103 3.12 -18.47 8.72
N GLU A 104 2.17 -19.39 8.50
CA GLU A 104 2.23 -20.29 7.35
C GLU A 104 2.32 -19.50 6.05
N HIS A 105 3.07 -20.04 5.10
CA HIS A 105 3.23 -19.44 3.79
C HIS A 105 3.21 -20.52 2.71
N ARG A 106 2.87 -20.10 1.50
CA ARG A 106 2.76 -20.98 0.34
C ARG A 106 3.74 -20.53 -0.72
N ILE A 107 4.48 -21.48 -1.26
CA ILE A 107 5.36 -21.27 -2.41
C ILE A 107 4.78 -22.06 -3.58
N LEU A 108 4.51 -21.35 -4.66
CA LEU A 108 3.95 -21.89 -5.90
C LEU A 108 4.98 -21.70 -7.02
N ILE A 109 5.49 -22.80 -7.54
CA ILE A 109 6.44 -22.86 -8.65
C ILE A 109 5.70 -23.27 -9.92
N LYS A 110 5.81 -22.45 -10.97
CA LYS A 110 5.11 -22.67 -12.24
C LYS A 110 6.05 -22.52 -13.43
N LYS A 111 5.73 -23.26 -14.48
CA LYS A 111 6.29 -23.06 -15.82
C LYS A 111 5.36 -22.14 -16.58
N GLU A 112 5.82 -20.91 -16.84
CA GLU A 112 5.04 -19.90 -17.57
C GLU A 112 5.10 -20.16 -19.09
N ASN A 113 6.28 -20.54 -19.59
CA ASN A 113 6.47 -20.99 -20.97
C ASN A 113 7.74 -21.85 -21.10
N SER A 114 8.22 -22.10 -22.32
CA SER A 114 9.39 -22.95 -22.56
C SER A 114 10.68 -22.44 -21.92
N ASN A 115 10.82 -21.12 -21.73
CA ASN A 115 12.06 -20.46 -21.30
C ASN A 115 11.89 -19.62 -20.02
N LEU A 116 10.70 -19.64 -19.43
CA LEU A 116 10.37 -18.80 -18.28
C LEU A 116 9.59 -19.60 -17.25
N PHE A 117 10.03 -19.46 -16.01
CA PHE A 117 9.43 -20.04 -14.82
C PHE A 117 9.11 -18.92 -13.83
N SER A 118 8.23 -19.21 -12.90
CA SER A 118 7.87 -18.28 -11.83
C SER A 118 7.79 -19.00 -10.50
N THR A 119 8.09 -18.24 -9.45
CA THR A 119 7.81 -18.62 -8.07
C THR A 119 6.99 -17.51 -7.43
N SER A 120 5.80 -17.83 -6.94
CA SER A 120 4.96 -16.92 -6.17
C SER A 120 4.93 -17.35 -4.70
N ILE A 121 5.20 -16.40 -3.81
CA ILE A 121 5.18 -16.58 -2.36
C ILE A 121 3.93 -15.91 -1.81
N TYR A 122 3.15 -16.63 -1.01
CA TYR A 122 1.93 -16.12 -0.37
C TYR A 122 2.05 -16.27 1.14
N HIS A 123 1.61 -15.26 1.91
CA HIS A 123 1.36 -15.42 3.34
C HIS A 123 -0.05 -15.95 3.56
N ILE A 124 -0.22 -16.87 4.49
CA ILE A 124 -1.50 -17.46 4.87
C ILE A 124 -1.78 -17.08 6.32
N ILE A 125 -2.65 -16.09 6.51
CA ILE A 125 -3.20 -15.75 7.84
C ILE A 125 -4.65 -16.27 7.94
N ILE A 126 -5.49 -15.90 6.97
CA ILE A 126 -6.86 -16.42 6.81
C ILE A 126 -7.09 -16.78 5.34
N HIS A 127 -6.67 -15.89 4.43
CA HIS A 127 -6.65 -16.12 3.00
C HIS A 127 -5.22 -15.91 2.47
N PRO A 128 -4.79 -16.62 1.41
CA PRO A 128 -3.47 -16.42 0.83
C PRO A 128 -3.34 -15.02 0.22
N VAL A 129 -2.36 -14.25 0.68
CA VAL A 129 -2.00 -12.93 0.14
C VAL A 129 -0.66 -13.06 -0.56
N LEU A 130 -0.59 -12.76 -1.86
CA LEU A 130 0.67 -12.80 -2.62
C LEU A 130 1.61 -11.74 -2.04
N VAL A 131 2.84 -12.12 -1.75
CA VAL A 131 3.91 -11.21 -1.30
C VAL A 131 4.75 -10.80 -2.50
N LEU A 132 5.28 -11.79 -3.20
CA LEU A 132 6.24 -11.60 -4.28
C LEU A 132 6.10 -12.72 -5.31
N THR A 133 6.21 -12.38 -6.59
CA THR A 133 6.45 -13.33 -7.68
C THR A 133 7.79 -13.02 -8.32
N ILE A 134 8.65 -14.02 -8.41
CA ILE A 134 9.97 -13.94 -9.07
C ILE A 134 9.89 -14.75 -10.36
N TYR A 135 10.27 -14.14 -11.48
CA TYR A 135 10.35 -14.82 -12.77
C TYR A 135 11.81 -15.08 -13.13
N TYR A 136 12.12 -16.28 -13.62
CA TYR A 136 13.49 -16.71 -13.90
C TYR A 136 13.60 -17.64 -15.12
N ASP A 137 14.79 -17.71 -15.71
CA ASP A 137 15.12 -18.62 -16.81
C ASP A 137 15.65 -19.98 -16.32
N HIS A 138 16.01 -20.86 -17.27
CA HIS A 138 16.58 -22.18 -16.97
C HIS A 138 17.88 -22.16 -16.16
N SER A 139 18.60 -21.05 -16.20
CA SER A 139 19.83 -20.84 -15.44
C SER A 139 19.57 -20.16 -14.10
N TYR A 140 18.30 -20.00 -13.71
CA TYR A 140 17.85 -19.28 -12.53
C TYR A 140 18.19 -17.77 -12.53
N ASN A 141 18.46 -17.18 -13.71
CA ASN A 141 18.64 -15.73 -13.78
C ASN A 141 17.27 -15.05 -13.64
N ILE A 142 17.14 -14.16 -12.66
CA ILE A 142 15.92 -13.39 -12.44
C ILE A 142 15.69 -12.45 -13.63
N LYS A 143 14.49 -12.52 -14.21
CA LYS A 143 14.06 -11.70 -15.36
C LYS A 143 13.11 -10.59 -14.94
N ALA A 144 12.28 -10.84 -13.93
CA ALA A 144 11.33 -9.87 -13.42
C ALA A 144 10.92 -10.22 -11.99
N ILE A 145 10.49 -9.21 -11.25
CA ILE A 145 9.89 -9.34 -9.92
C ILE A 145 8.57 -8.57 -9.95
N ARG A 146 7.52 -9.16 -9.38
CA ARG A 146 6.19 -8.57 -9.22
C ARG A 146 5.75 -8.69 -7.77
N ASN A 147 5.23 -7.62 -7.17
CA ASN A 147 4.69 -7.64 -5.81
C ASN A 147 3.14 -7.62 -5.80
N TRP A 148 2.56 -7.75 -4.61
CA TRP A 148 1.11 -7.65 -4.35
C TRP A 148 0.47 -6.38 -4.94
N PHE A 149 1.08 -5.22 -4.67
CA PHE A 149 0.47 -3.90 -4.83
C PHE A 149 0.59 -3.31 -6.24
N ALA A 150 0.89 -4.12 -7.25
CA ALA A 150 0.64 -3.73 -8.64
C ALA A 150 -0.84 -3.34 -8.90
N PHE A 151 -1.75 -3.57 -7.94
CA PHE A 151 -3.08 -2.95 -7.86
C PHE A 151 -3.13 -1.92 -6.72
N THR A 152 -3.05 -0.63 -7.07
CA THR A 152 -3.24 0.49 -6.15
C THR A 152 -4.68 0.47 -5.60
N THR A 153 -4.84 0.33 -4.29
CA THR A 153 -6.12 0.57 -3.60
C THR A 153 -6.06 1.94 -2.93
N TYR A 154 -7.09 2.75 -3.17
CA TYR A 154 -7.19 4.12 -2.69
C TYR A 154 -8.09 4.20 -1.46
N GLU A 155 -7.62 4.79 -0.37
CA GLU A 155 -8.48 5.17 0.76
C GLU A 155 -8.64 6.69 0.84
N SER A 156 -9.84 7.14 1.22
CA SER A 156 -10.23 8.55 1.25
C SER A 156 -10.03 9.13 2.65
N GLU A 157 -9.08 10.05 2.81
CA GLU A 157 -9.07 10.95 3.97
C GLU A 157 -9.66 12.33 3.60
N HIS A 158 -10.54 12.82 4.47
CA HIS A 158 -11.19 14.11 4.35
C HIS A 158 -10.30 15.21 4.92
N ILE A 159 -9.78 16.10 4.07
CA ILE A 159 -9.11 17.34 4.49
C ILE A 159 -9.95 18.54 4.05
N SER A 160 -10.40 19.34 5.02
CA SER A 160 -11.14 20.58 4.77
C SER A 160 -10.18 21.75 4.51
N ILE A 161 -10.17 22.28 3.28
CA ILE A 161 -9.39 23.47 2.90
C ILE A 161 -10.27 24.72 3.01
N PRO A 162 -9.82 25.81 3.68
CA PRO A 162 -10.56 27.06 3.71
C PRO A 162 -10.41 27.82 2.37
N LEU A 163 -11.54 28.21 1.77
CA LEU A 163 -11.58 28.99 0.53
C LEU A 163 -11.15 30.44 0.78
N ILE A 164 -10.06 30.89 0.17
CA ILE A 164 -9.68 32.31 0.11
C ILE A 164 -10.52 32.98 -0.98
N SER A 165 -11.53 33.76 -0.59
CA SER A 165 -12.29 34.62 -1.50
C SER A 165 -11.62 35.99 -1.63
N GLY A 166 -10.79 36.17 -2.67
CA GLY A 166 -10.38 37.50 -3.13
C GLY A 166 -11.43 38.07 -4.10
N PRO A 167 -11.83 39.35 -4.01
CA PRO A 167 -12.83 39.91 -4.90
C PRO A 167 -12.23 40.25 -6.28
N VAL A 168 -12.77 39.67 -7.35
CA VAL A 168 -12.59 40.19 -8.71
C VAL A 168 -13.53 41.39 -8.88
N LYS A 169 -12.95 42.59 -8.99
CA LYS A 169 -13.67 43.82 -9.31
C LYS A 169 -13.80 43.92 -10.83
N TYR A 170 -15.03 44.03 -11.34
CA TYR A 170 -15.33 44.64 -12.63
C TYR A 170 -15.80 46.07 -12.39
#